data_AF-A0A387FY48-F1
#
_entry.id   AF-A0A387FY48-F1
#
_cell.length_a   1.000
_cell.length_b   1.000
_cell.length_c   1.000
_cell.angle_alpha   90.00
_cell.angle_beta   90.00
_cell.angle_gamma   90.00
#
_symmetry.space_group_name_H-M   'P 1'
#
loop_
_entity.id
_entity.type
_entity.pdbx_description
1 polymer ?
#
loop_
_entity_poly.entity_id
_entity_poly.type
_entity_poly.pdbx_seq_one_letter_code
_entity_poly.pdbx_strand_id
1 'polypeptide(L)'
;MKAVFAVTLPSLIFSVHAMHAEQLGAPIDADSLRGTPGVEVESTGDGDARIITIRKGGVEIRQEIVNGEIQSFGIDNSGEGAVLCAWEMNISMSVAVDACYASKFAGVRQNLNSQISQINDFISKNNLTPISRAEVEAVEKVHAGKARAEWARYSRKQLREACSHYPLLPLVQQMSGMKQTDKQEALDRLLRTPRPPVMNPCL
;
A
#
# COMPACT_ATOMS: atom_id res chain seq x y z
N MET A 1 12.35 -21.39 -42.34
CA MET A 1 12.93 -20.48 -41.32
C MET A 1 11.83 -20.10 -40.34
N LYS A 2 11.88 -20.58 -39.09
CA LYS A 2 10.89 -20.26 -38.05
C LYS A 2 11.36 -19.01 -37.31
N ALA A 3 10.62 -17.91 -37.44
CA ALA A 3 10.88 -16.69 -36.68
C ALA A 3 10.51 -16.92 -35.21
N VAL A 4 11.51 -16.95 -34.34
CA VAL A 4 11.34 -16.95 -32.88
C VAL A 4 11.10 -15.51 -32.47
N PHE A 5 9.84 -15.15 -32.26
CA PHE A 5 9.51 -13.87 -31.62
C PHE A 5 9.78 -14.01 -30.13
N ALA A 6 10.91 -13.45 -29.68
CA ALA A 6 11.17 -13.22 -28.28
C ALA A 6 10.14 -12.19 -27.77
N VAL A 7 9.11 -12.69 -27.08
CA VAL A 7 8.20 -11.83 -26.33
C VAL A 7 8.94 -11.42 -25.07
N THR A 8 9.54 -10.24 -25.10
CA THR A 8 10.00 -9.57 -23.88
C THR A 8 8.75 -9.29 -23.04
N LEU A 9 8.55 -10.10 -21.99
CA LEU A 9 7.61 -9.79 -20.92
C LEU A 9 8.05 -8.44 -20.35
N PRO A 10 7.22 -7.37 -20.47
CA PRO A 10 7.52 -6.14 -19.74
C PRO A 10 7.57 -6.54 -18.27
N SER A 11 8.73 -6.35 -17.64
CA SER A 11 8.84 -6.49 -16.21
C SER A 11 7.79 -5.56 -15.61
N LEU A 12 6.80 -6.14 -14.94
CA LEU A 12 5.79 -5.46 -14.12
C LEU A 12 6.50 -4.86 -12.90
N ILE A 13 7.44 -3.95 -13.14
CA ILE A 13 7.97 -3.06 -12.13
C ILE A 13 6.88 -2.00 -12.03
N PHE A 14 5.90 -2.26 -11.15
CA PHE A 14 4.99 -1.24 -10.70
C PHE A 14 5.85 -0.09 -10.16
N SER A 15 5.93 1.01 -10.90
CA SER A 15 6.50 2.26 -10.41
C SER A 15 5.53 2.86 -9.37
N VAL A 16 5.44 2.21 -8.21
CA VAL A 16 4.65 2.61 -7.03
C VAL A 16 5.20 3.87 -6.38
N HIS A 17 6.44 4.24 -6.71
CA HIS A 17 7.20 5.30 -6.05
C HIS A 17 6.61 6.72 -6.22
N ALA A 18 5.85 6.99 -7.29
CA ALA A 18 5.51 8.39 -7.60
C ALA A 18 4.36 9.01 -6.79
N MET A 19 3.45 8.22 -6.20
CA MET A 19 2.31 8.78 -5.45
C MET A 19 2.48 8.76 -3.93
N HIS A 20 3.24 7.80 -3.38
CA HIS A 20 3.65 7.90 -1.98
C HIS A 20 4.68 9.02 -1.76
N ALA A 21 5.48 9.34 -2.79
CA ALA A 21 6.47 10.42 -2.73
C ALA A 21 5.87 11.82 -2.61
N GLU A 22 4.62 12.08 -2.99
CA GLU A 22 4.04 13.43 -2.82
C GLU A 22 3.61 13.70 -1.37
N GLN A 23 3.14 12.69 -0.64
CA GLN A 23 2.82 12.82 0.78
C GLN A 23 4.04 12.61 1.69
N LEU A 24 5.07 11.89 1.19
CA LEU A 24 6.37 11.72 1.84
C LEU A 24 7.41 12.78 1.44
N GLY A 25 7.15 13.53 0.37
CA GLY A 25 8.05 14.55 -0.18
C GLY A 25 7.79 15.93 0.38
N ALA A 26 6.65 16.14 1.05
CA ALA A 26 6.50 17.29 1.91
C ALA A 26 7.32 17.08 3.20
N PRO A 27 8.03 18.10 3.69
CA PRO A 27 8.71 18.01 4.97
C PRO A 27 7.68 17.80 6.08
N ILE A 28 7.93 16.85 6.97
CA ILE A 28 7.08 16.62 8.12
C ILE A 28 7.25 17.80 9.07
N ASP A 29 6.14 18.43 9.48
CA ASP A 29 6.14 19.45 10.51
C ASP A 29 6.38 18.80 11.89
N ALA A 30 7.65 18.52 12.16
CA ALA A 30 8.12 17.91 13.39
C ALA A 30 7.67 18.69 14.63
N ASP A 31 7.58 20.01 14.55
CA ASP A 31 7.24 20.86 15.68
C ASP A 31 5.74 20.76 16.01
N SER A 32 4.87 20.65 15.01
CA SER A 32 3.43 20.36 15.23
C SER A 32 3.18 19.00 15.91
N LEU A 33 4.09 18.05 15.72
CA LEU A 33 3.97 16.69 16.28
C LEU A 33 4.49 16.60 17.72
N ARG A 34 5.38 17.52 18.14
CA ARG A 34 5.91 17.55 19.52
C ARG A 34 4.77 17.76 20.52
N GLY A 35 4.68 16.88 21.50
CA GLY A 35 3.62 16.92 22.52
C GLY A 35 2.34 16.18 22.14
N THR A 36 2.25 15.61 20.94
CA THR A 36 1.17 14.69 20.60
C THR A 36 1.31 13.41 21.43
N PRO A 37 0.24 12.93 22.12
CA PRO A 37 0.32 11.70 22.92
C PRO A 37 0.80 10.49 22.12
N GLY A 38 1.81 9.79 22.65
CA GLY A 38 2.39 8.59 22.04
C GLY A 38 3.25 8.85 20.80
N VAL A 39 3.62 10.10 20.53
CA VAL A 39 4.53 10.50 19.45
C VAL A 39 5.85 10.96 20.03
N GLU A 40 6.93 10.33 19.61
CA GLU A 40 8.29 10.74 19.90
C GLU A 40 8.90 11.37 18.65
N VAL A 41 9.55 12.52 18.80
CA VAL A 41 10.14 13.27 17.68
C VAL A 41 11.59 13.62 18.01
N GLU A 42 12.51 13.00 17.27
CA GLU A 42 13.93 13.30 17.30
C GLU A 42 14.30 14.11 16.05
N SER A 43 15.17 15.10 16.21
CA SER A 43 15.72 15.85 15.09
C SER A 43 17.21 16.03 15.32
N THR A 44 18.02 15.68 14.33
CA THR A 44 19.48 15.82 14.35
C THR A 44 19.94 16.43 13.04
N GLY A 45 20.98 17.26 13.09
CA GLY A 45 21.53 17.94 11.91
C GLY A 45 21.64 19.44 12.11
N ASP A 46 22.35 20.09 11.19
CA ASP A 46 22.57 21.54 11.14
C ASP A 46 22.59 22.01 9.68
N GLY A 47 22.15 23.23 9.43
CA GLY A 47 22.08 23.85 8.10
C GLY A 47 21.24 23.04 7.09
N ASP A 48 21.86 22.72 5.94
CA ASP A 48 21.20 22.10 4.78
C ASP A 48 20.97 20.58 4.91
N ALA A 49 21.40 19.97 6.02
CA ALA A 49 21.24 18.54 6.30
C ALA A 49 20.53 18.32 7.63
N ARG A 50 19.30 17.78 7.58
CA ARG A 50 18.47 17.47 8.75
C ARG A 50 17.88 16.08 8.64
N ILE A 51 17.95 15.32 9.74
CA ILE A 51 17.27 14.04 9.90
C ILE A 51 16.18 14.22 10.96
N ILE A 52 14.94 13.87 10.60
CA ILE A 52 13.79 13.85 11.49
C ILE A 52 13.39 12.39 11.67
N THR A 53 13.31 11.91 12.91
CA THR A 53 12.82 10.57 13.23
C THR A 53 11.58 10.68 14.10
N ILE A 54 10.51 10.02 13.69
CA ILE A 54 9.21 10.03 14.37
C ILE A 54 8.86 8.59 14.74
N ARG A 55 8.51 8.36 16.01
CA ARG A 55 8.06 7.05 16.49
C ARG A 55 6.66 7.15 17.07
N LYS A 56 5.77 6.24 16.65
CA LYS A 56 4.39 6.15 17.15
C LYS A 56 3.83 4.74 16.95
N GLY A 57 3.31 4.13 18.02
CA GLY A 57 2.58 2.86 17.92
C GLY A 57 3.37 1.71 17.27
N GLY A 58 4.69 1.65 17.51
CA GLY A 58 5.59 0.66 16.90
C GLY A 58 6.09 1.00 15.49
N VAL A 59 5.66 2.13 14.90
CA VAL A 59 6.16 2.60 13.60
C VAL A 59 7.26 3.63 13.82
N GLU A 60 8.34 3.51 13.04
CA GLU A 60 9.40 4.52 12.90
C GLU A 60 9.35 5.11 11.48
N ILE A 61 9.29 6.44 11.39
CA ILE A 61 9.41 7.19 10.14
C ILE A 61 10.63 8.07 10.24
N ARG A 62 11.56 7.95 9.29
CA ARG A 62 12.74 8.81 9.18
C ARG A 62 12.68 9.58 7.88
N GLN A 63 12.81 10.89 8.00
CA GLN A 63 12.91 11.83 6.89
C GLN A 63 14.28 12.49 6.91
N GLU A 64 15.03 12.31 5.84
CA GLU A 64 16.30 12.96 5.58
C GLU A 64 16.08 14.10 4.59
N ILE A 65 16.53 15.29 4.99
CA ILE A 65 16.46 16.51 4.19
C ILE A 65 17.90 16.92 3.91
N VAL A 66 18.35 16.84 2.66
CA VAL A 66 19.72 17.16 2.25
C VAL A 66 19.66 18.08 1.05
N ASN A 67 20.16 19.32 1.18
CA ASN A 67 20.11 20.34 0.12
C ASN A 67 18.68 20.58 -0.43
N GLY A 68 17.66 20.46 0.43
CA GLY A 68 16.25 20.58 0.06
C GLY A 68 15.64 19.32 -0.60
N GLU A 69 16.44 18.29 -0.89
CA GLU A 69 15.92 16.99 -1.30
C GLU A 69 15.42 16.22 -0.08
N ILE A 70 14.21 15.67 -0.18
CA ILE A 70 13.54 14.97 0.91
C ILE A 70 13.46 13.49 0.57
N GLN A 71 14.07 12.66 1.41
CA GLN A 71 13.92 11.21 1.40
C GLN A 71 13.20 10.79 2.66
N SER A 72 12.13 10.03 2.54
CA SER A 72 11.39 9.54 3.71
C SER A 72 11.20 8.04 3.61
N PHE A 73 11.44 7.35 4.72
CA PHE A 73 11.22 5.93 4.85
C PHE A 73 10.48 5.64 6.16
N GLY A 74 9.56 4.68 6.12
CA GLY A 74 8.81 4.22 7.27
C GLY A 74 8.89 2.71 7.43
N ILE A 75 9.03 2.25 8.67
CA ILE A 75 9.10 0.84 9.04
C ILE A 75 8.12 0.59 10.20
N ASP A 76 7.26 -0.42 10.02
CA ASP A 76 6.33 -0.92 11.03
C ASP A 76 6.98 -2.06 11.82
N ASN A 77 7.31 -1.79 13.08
CA ASN A 77 7.86 -2.74 14.04
C ASN A 77 6.81 -3.19 15.08
N SER A 78 5.51 -2.96 14.84
CA SER A 78 4.43 -3.33 15.77
C SER A 78 4.21 -4.84 15.88
N GLY A 79 4.67 -5.61 14.89
CA GLY A 79 4.35 -7.03 14.73
C GLY A 79 2.95 -7.30 14.16
N GLU A 80 2.16 -6.25 13.89
CA GLU A 80 0.80 -6.37 13.31
C GLU A 80 0.80 -6.32 11.77
N GLY A 81 1.90 -5.86 11.17
CA GLY A 81 2.10 -5.72 9.73
C GLY A 81 1.90 -4.29 9.22
N ALA A 82 2.54 -3.97 8.09
CA ALA A 82 2.53 -2.62 7.52
C ALA A 82 1.19 -2.32 6.82
N VAL A 83 0.50 -1.26 7.27
CA VAL A 83 -0.86 -0.93 6.82
C VAL A 83 -0.92 -0.55 5.33
N LEU A 84 0.03 0.26 4.83
CA LEU A 84 0.01 0.65 3.40
C LEU A 84 0.37 -0.54 2.50
N CYS A 85 1.21 -1.45 2.97
CA CYS A 85 1.48 -2.69 2.24
C CYS A 85 0.21 -3.51 2.05
N ALA A 86 -0.49 -3.77 3.17
CA ALA A 86 -1.74 -4.52 3.14
C ALA A 86 -2.80 -3.83 2.27
N TRP A 87 -2.89 -2.50 2.33
CA TRP A 87 -3.76 -1.70 1.49
C TRP A 87 -3.48 -1.90 -0.01
N GLU A 88 -2.24 -1.75 -0.44
CA GLU A 88 -1.84 -1.89 -1.84
C GLU A 88 -2.01 -3.32 -2.35
N MET A 89 -1.69 -4.32 -1.53
CA MET A 89 -1.95 -5.72 -1.85
C MET A 89 -3.44 -5.99 -2.06
N ASN A 90 -4.30 -5.46 -1.18
CA ASN A 90 -5.75 -5.61 -1.30
C ASN A 90 -6.28 -4.96 -2.59
N ILE A 91 -5.82 -3.76 -2.93
CA ILE A 91 -6.18 -3.08 -4.19
C ILE A 91 -5.75 -3.93 -5.39
N SER A 92 -4.50 -4.39 -5.39
CA SER A 92 -3.91 -5.17 -6.48
C SER A 92 -4.67 -6.48 -6.69
N MET A 93 -4.97 -7.21 -5.61
CA MET A 93 -5.80 -8.42 -5.66
C MET A 93 -7.21 -8.13 -6.15
N SER A 94 -7.83 -7.02 -5.73
CA SER A 94 -9.19 -6.66 -6.16
C SER A 94 -9.23 -6.42 -7.67
N VAL A 95 -8.27 -5.66 -8.20
CA VAL A 95 -8.14 -5.42 -9.64
C VAL A 95 -7.89 -6.73 -10.41
N ALA A 96 -7.00 -7.60 -9.91
CA ALA A 96 -6.71 -8.86 -10.57
C ALA A 96 -7.90 -9.84 -10.53
N VAL A 97 -8.63 -9.91 -9.43
CA VAL A 97 -9.87 -10.70 -9.32
C VAL A 97 -10.91 -10.20 -10.33
N ASP A 98 -11.06 -8.88 -10.46
CA ASP A 98 -11.98 -8.27 -11.44
C ASP A 98 -11.58 -8.60 -12.89
N ALA A 99 -10.29 -8.56 -13.21
CA ALA A 99 -9.81 -8.79 -14.57
C ALA A 99 -9.79 -10.28 -14.95
N CYS A 100 -9.41 -11.16 -14.04
CA CYS A 100 -9.13 -12.57 -14.32
C CYS A 100 -10.25 -13.54 -13.91
N TYR A 101 -11.00 -13.20 -12.86
CA TYR A 101 -11.78 -14.17 -12.10
C TYR A 101 -13.12 -13.61 -11.60
N ALA A 102 -13.68 -12.63 -12.30
CA ALA A 102 -14.85 -11.86 -11.87
C ALA A 102 -15.99 -12.73 -11.31
N SER A 103 -16.29 -13.86 -11.96
CA SER A 103 -17.34 -14.79 -11.51
C SER A 103 -16.85 -15.84 -10.50
N LYS A 104 -15.57 -16.24 -10.56
CA LYS A 104 -15.03 -17.34 -9.74
C LYS A 104 -14.78 -16.92 -8.30
N PHE A 105 -14.36 -15.67 -8.08
CA PHE A 105 -13.95 -15.18 -6.77
C PHE A 105 -14.79 -13.99 -6.28
N ALA A 106 -16.10 -13.97 -6.60
CA ALA A 106 -17.01 -12.89 -6.21
C ALA A 106 -17.03 -12.63 -4.68
N GLY A 107 -17.00 -13.68 -3.86
CA GLY A 107 -16.92 -13.54 -2.40
C GLY A 107 -15.58 -12.96 -1.91
N VAL A 108 -14.47 -13.28 -2.58
CA VAL A 108 -13.16 -12.68 -2.28
C VAL A 108 -13.17 -11.21 -2.67
N ARG A 109 -13.72 -10.85 -3.84
CA ARG A 109 -13.88 -9.46 -4.28
C ARG A 109 -14.63 -8.61 -3.25
N GLN A 110 -15.79 -9.11 -2.79
CA GLN A 110 -16.58 -8.39 -1.77
C GLN A 110 -15.79 -8.21 -0.47
N ASN A 111 -15.07 -9.26 -0.05
CA ASN A 111 -14.22 -9.19 1.13
C ASN A 111 -13.10 -8.15 0.96
N LEU A 112 -12.34 -8.18 -0.14
CA LEU A 112 -11.28 -7.22 -0.45
C LEU A 112 -11.80 -5.78 -0.41
N ASN A 113 -12.95 -5.49 -1.05
CA ASN A 113 -13.54 -4.15 -1.03
C ASN A 113 -13.92 -3.70 0.39
N SER A 114 -14.41 -4.62 1.23
CA SER A 114 -14.70 -4.34 2.64
C SER A 114 -13.42 -4.09 3.45
N GLN A 115 -12.34 -4.84 3.21
CA GLN A 115 -11.05 -4.62 3.86
C GLN A 115 -10.45 -3.26 3.45
N ILE A 116 -10.43 -2.94 2.15
CA ILE A 116 -9.93 -1.66 1.64
C ILE A 116 -10.66 -0.49 2.31
N SER A 117 -11.99 -0.56 2.41
CA SER A 117 -12.77 0.50 3.07
C SER A 117 -12.40 0.70 4.56
N GLN A 118 -12.19 -0.39 5.30
CA GLN A 118 -11.78 -0.33 6.71
C GLN A 118 -10.34 0.18 6.87
N ILE A 119 -9.44 -0.21 5.95
CA ILE A 119 -8.07 0.31 5.92
C ILE A 119 -8.06 1.80 5.58
N ASN A 120 -8.92 2.28 4.65
CA ASN A 120 -9.06 3.70 4.34
C ASN A 120 -9.49 4.52 5.57
N ASP A 121 -10.44 3.99 6.35
CA ASP A 121 -10.84 4.60 7.62
C ASP A 121 -9.67 4.68 8.60
N PHE A 122 -8.88 3.61 8.71
CA PHE A 122 -7.70 3.59 9.58
C PHE A 122 -6.65 4.62 9.12
N ILE A 123 -6.33 4.66 7.82
CA ILE A 123 -5.35 5.60 7.24
C ILE A 123 -5.77 7.03 7.55
N SER A 124 -7.01 7.41 7.26
CA SER A 124 -7.49 8.79 7.48
C SER A 124 -7.43 9.24 8.94
N LYS A 125 -7.59 8.32 9.89
CA LYS A 125 -7.55 8.61 11.33
C LYS A 125 -6.14 8.63 11.92
N ASN A 126 -5.18 7.92 11.30
CA ASN A 126 -3.88 7.66 11.90
C ASN A 126 -2.69 8.25 11.13
N ASN A 127 -2.93 8.90 9.98
CA ASN A 127 -1.86 9.56 9.24
C ASN A 127 -1.24 10.70 10.07
N LEU A 128 0.08 10.91 9.93
CA LEU A 128 0.77 11.99 10.63
C LEU A 128 0.32 13.37 10.14
N THR A 129 0.14 13.50 8.83
CA THR A 129 -0.46 14.68 8.21
C THR A 129 -1.95 14.41 8.00
N PRO A 130 -2.85 15.21 8.57
CA PRO A 130 -4.29 15.01 8.40
C PRO A 130 -4.67 14.85 6.93
N ILE A 131 -5.38 13.76 6.61
CA ILE A 131 -5.93 13.47 5.28
C ILE A 131 -7.37 12.99 5.47
N SER A 132 -8.29 13.51 4.68
CA SER A 132 -9.68 13.08 4.72
C SER A 132 -9.84 11.68 4.12
N ARG A 133 -10.88 10.96 4.55
CA ARG A 133 -11.26 9.68 3.95
C ARG A 133 -11.46 9.79 2.43
N ALA A 134 -12.06 10.88 1.96
CA ALA A 134 -12.31 11.10 0.53
C ALA A 134 -11.01 11.24 -0.28
N GLU A 135 -9.98 11.86 0.29
CA GLU A 135 -8.66 11.95 -0.35
C GLU A 135 -7.99 10.57 -0.42
N VAL A 136 -8.06 9.75 0.64
CA VAL A 136 -7.54 8.37 0.60
C VAL A 136 -8.23 7.54 -0.50
N GLU A 137 -9.56 7.65 -0.61
CA GLU A 137 -10.34 6.97 -1.66
C GLU A 137 -10.05 7.51 -3.06
N ALA A 138 -9.67 8.79 -3.20
CA ALA A 138 -9.23 9.34 -4.47
C ALA A 138 -7.89 8.72 -4.90
N VAL A 139 -6.94 8.58 -3.97
CA VAL A 139 -5.66 7.89 -4.22
C VAL A 139 -5.90 6.42 -4.59
N GLU A 140 -6.78 5.72 -3.87
CA GLU A 140 -7.19 4.34 -4.19
C GLU A 140 -7.69 4.23 -5.64
N LYS A 141 -8.61 5.12 -6.05
CA LYS A 141 -9.17 5.13 -7.41
C LYS A 141 -8.11 5.35 -8.46
N VAL A 142 -7.14 6.24 -8.22
CA VAL A 142 -6.03 6.47 -9.15
C VAL A 142 -5.15 5.21 -9.26
N HIS A 143 -4.77 4.60 -8.14
CA HIS A 143 -3.98 3.37 -8.12
C HIS A 143 -4.69 2.22 -8.84
N ALA A 144 -5.93 1.93 -8.46
CA ALA A 144 -6.73 0.87 -9.07
C ALA A 144 -7.02 1.16 -10.56
N GLY A 145 -7.23 2.44 -10.92
CA GLY A 145 -7.45 2.89 -12.29
C GLY A 145 -6.24 2.66 -13.20
N LYS A 146 -5.03 3.00 -12.72
CA LYS A 146 -3.77 2.73 -13.44
C LYS A 146 -3.60 1.23 -13.71
N ALA A 147 -3.79 0.39 -12.70
CA ALA A 147 -3.72 -1.06 -12.85
C ALA A 147 -4.78 -1.57 -13.83
N ARG A 148 -6.05 -1.18 -13.69
CA ARG A 148 -7.12 -1.59 -14.64
C ARG A 148 -6.81 -1.17 -16.08
N ALA A 149 -6.30 0.05 -16.28
CA ALA A 149 -5.94 0.55 -17.60
C ALA A 149 -4.79 -0.25 -18.23
N GLU A 150 -3.82 -0.70 -17.44
CA GLU A 150 -2.75 -1.59 -17.91
C GLU A 150 -3.31 -2.94 -18.37
N TRP A 151 -4.12 -3.58 -17.55
CA TRP A 151 -4.72 -4.88 -17.86
C TRP A 151 -5.66 -4.83 -19.06
N ALA A 152 -6.38 -3.72 -19.25
CA ALA A 152 -7.27 -3.49 -20.39
C ALA A 152 -6.53 -3.44 -21.74
N ARG A 153 -5.20 -3.21 -21.74
CA ARG A 153 -4.38 -3.23 -22.96
C ARG A 153 -4.03 -4.64 -23.43
N TYR A 154 -4.24 -5.66 -22.60
CA TYR A 154 -3.88 -7.03 -22.95
C TYR A 154 -4.90 -7.65 -23.91
N SER A 155 -4.41 -8.32 -24.94
CA SER A 155 -5.24 -9.25 -25.71
C SER A 155 -5.76 -10.37 -24.81
N ARG A 156 -6.85 -11.06 -25.21
CA ARG A 156 -7.37 -12.21 -24.45
C ARG A 156 -6.32 -13.29 -24.16
N LYS A 157 -5.35 -13.50 -25.06
CA LYS A 157 -4.26 -14.46 -24.84
C LYS A 157 -3.28 -13.95 -23.77
N GLN A 158 -2.83 -12.70 -23.88
CA GLN A 158 -1.93 -12.07 -22.89
C GLN A 158 -2.59 -12.00 -21.51
N LEU A 159 -3.87 -11.66 -21.44
CA LEU A 159 -4.62 -11.62 -20.20
C LEU A 159 -4.66 -12.99 -19.52
N ARG A 160 -4.99 -14.06 -20.25
CA ARG A 160 -4.99 -15.42 -19.68
C ARG A 160 -3.61 -15.82 -19.14
N GLU A 161 -2.54 -15.51 -19.87
CA GLU A 161 -1.16 -15.79 -19.47
C GLU A 161 -0.74 -14.99 -18.23
N ALA A 162 -1.09 -13.71 -18.17
CA ALA A 162 -0.84 -12.86 -17.02
C ALA A 162 -1.63 -13.35 -15.80
N CYS A 163 -2.88 -13.75 -15.98
CA CYS A 163 -3.71 -14.30 -14.91
C CYS A 163 -3.12 -15.61 -14.34
N SER A 164 -2.58 -16.51 -15.18
CA SER A 164 -1.99 -17.76 -14.68
C SER A 164 -0.68 -17.58 -13.91
N HIS A 165 0.02 -16.47 -14.14
CA HIS A 165 1.30 -16.14 -13.50
C HIS A 165 1.20 -14.95 -12.53
N TYR A 166 -0.02 -14.55 -12.15
CA TYR A 166 -0.21 -13.40 -11.28
C TYR A 166 0.38 -13.70 -9.89
N PRO A 167 1.36 -12.91 -9.39
CA PRO A 167 2.10 -13.24 -8.16
C PRO A 167 1.23 -13.41 -6.91
N LEU A 168 0.10 -12.70 -6.82
CA LEU A 168 -0.80 -12.79 -5.68
C LEU A 168 -1.93 -13.82 -5.86
N LEU A 169 -1.94 -14.61 -6.95
CA LEU A 169 -2.94 -15.65 -7.16
C LEU A 169 -2.98 -16.68 -6.00
N PRO A 170 -1.84 -17.16 -5.45
CA PRO A 170 -1.86 -18.06 -4.29
C PRO A 170 -2.58 -17.44 -3.09
N LEU A 171 -2.39 -16.14 -2.85
CA LEU A 171 -3.05 -15.42 -1.76
C LEU A 171 -4.56 -15.29 -1.99
N VAL A 172 -4.99 -14.97 -3.22
CA VAL A 172 -6.42 -14.97 -3.61
C VAL A 172 -7.05 -16.35 -3.37
N GLN A 173 -6.35 -17.42 -3.74
CA GLN A 173 -6.82 -18.80 -3.53
C GLN A 173 -6.91 -19.13 -2.04
N GLN A 174 -5.89 -18.78 -1.25
CA GLN A 174 -5.89 -18.95 0.20
C GLN A 174 -7.08 -18.20 0.83
N MET A 175 -7.27 -16.92 0.48
CA MET A 175 -8.42 -16.14 0.94
C MET A 175 -9.74 -16.79 0.54
N SER A 176 -9.85 -17.38 -0.64
CA SER A 176 -11.09 -18.06 -1.05
C SER A 176 -11.46 -19.24 -0.15
N GLY A 177 -10.46 -19.91 0.44
CA GLY A 177 -10.65 -21.05 1.36
C GLY A 177 -10.79 -20.67 2.85
N MET A 178 -10.43 -19.45 3.23
CA MET A 178 -10.54 -18.99 4.63
C MET A 178 -11.99 -18.74 5.05
N LYS A 179 -12.32 -19.01 6.32
CA LYS A 179 -13.60 -18.60 6.91
C LYS A 179 -13.66 -17.09 7.00
N GLN A 180 -14.88 -16.54 6.96
CA GLN A 180 -15.08 -15.09 7.07
C GLN A 180 -14.58 -14.54 8.42
N THR A 181 -14.69 -15.32 9.50
CA THR A 181 -14.17 -14.98 10.83
C THR A 181 -12.65 -14.80 10.81
N ASP A 182 -11.93 -15.71 10.18
CA ASP A 182 -10.46 -15.71 10.16
C ASP A 182 -9.92 -14.53 9.33
N LYS A 183 -10.64 -14.17 8.25
CA LYS A 183 -10.35 -12.96 7.46
C LYS A 183 -10.54 -11.69 8.27
N GLN A 184 -11.64 -11.61 9.02
CA GLN A 184 -11.92 -10.45 9.86
C GLN A 184 -10.91 -10.35 11.00
N GLU A 185 -10.56 -11.47 11.65
CA GLU A 185 -9.54 -11.49 12.71
C GLU A 185 -8.17 -11.02 12.21
N ALA A 186 -7.78 -11.43 11.00
CA ALA A 186 -6.53 -10.97 10.39
C ALA A 186 -6.53 -9.44 10.15
N LEU A 187 -7.66 -8.89 9.69
CA LEU A 187 -7.82 -7.44 9.50
C LEU A 187 -7.86 -6.70 10.84
N ASP A 188 -8.60 -7.21 11.82
CA ASP A 188 -8.73 -6.62 13.15
C ASP A 188 -7.36 -6.60 13.85
N ARG A 189 -6.52 -7.62 13.64
CA ARG A 189 -5.14 -7.62 14.12
C ARG A 189 -4.31 -6.53 13.44
N LEU A 190 -4.42 -6.38 12.12
CA LEU A 190 -3.69 -5.34 11.37
C LEU A 190 -4.05 -3.93 11.86
N LEU A 191 -5.32 -3.68 12.18
CA LEU A 191 -5.86 -2.35 12.48
C LEU A 191 -5.99 -2.05 13.99
N ARG A 192 -5.48 -2.94 14.85
CA ARG A 192 -5.70 -2.88 16.30
C ARG A 192 -5.01 -1.68 16.94
N THR A 193 -3.75 -1.46 16.60
CA THR A 193 -2.91 -0.43 17.22
C THR A 193 -2.93 0.86 16.38
N PRO A 194 -3.45 1.99 16.90
CA PRO A 194 -3.42 3.29 16.21
C PRO A 194 -1.97 3.74 15.91
N ARG A 195 -1.60 3.76 14.62
CA ARG A 195 -0.22 4.07 14.18
C ARG A 195 -0.17 4.64 12.76
N PRO A 196 0.86 5.40 12.40
CA PRO A 196 1.02 5.93 11.04
C PRO A 196 1.04 4.79 10.02
N PRO A 197 0.29 4.89 8.93
CA PRO A 197 0.29 3.86 7.91
C PRO A 197 1.61 3.98 7.11
N VAL A 198 2.42 2.92 7.11
CA VAL A 198 3.68 2.85 6.35
C VAL A 198 3.72 1.62 5.45
N MET A 199 4.66 1.61 4.50
CA MET A 199 4.78 0.55 3.49
C MET A 199 5.63 -0.66 3.97
N ASN A 200 6.65 -0.45 4.81
CA ASN A 200 7.56 -1.53 5.18
C ASN A 200 7.25 -2.10 6.57
N PRO A 201 7.47 -3.41 6.80
CA PRO A 201 7.85 -4.41 5.80
C PRO A 201 6.66 -4.80 4.90
N CYS A 202 6.92 -4.93 3.60
CA CYS A 202 6.09 -5.74 2.70
C CYS A 202 6.68 -7.16 2.60
N LEU A 203 5.81 -8.15 2.34
CA LEU A 203 6.17 -9.57 2.19
C LEU A 203 7.30 -9.82 1.18
#